data_AF-A0A140LIA1-F1
#
_entry.id   AF-A0A140LIA1-F1
#
_cell.length_a   1.000
_cell.length_b   1.000
_cell.length_c   1.000
_cell.angle_alpha   90.00
_cell.angle_beta   90.00
_cell.angle_gamma   90.00
#
_symmetry.space_group_name_H-M   'P 1'
#
loop_
_entity.id
_entity.type
_entity.pdbx_description
1 polymer ?
#
loop_
_entity_poly.entity_id
_entity_poly.type
_entity_poly.pdbx_seq_one_letter_code
_entity_poly.pdbx_strand_id
1 'polypeptide(L)'
;DQELCIDQAVVFIEDAIKYRSIYHRMDAGSLWLYRWYYSNVCQRVLGFIIFLILILAFVEVPSSFTKTADVRYRSQPWQPPCGLTETIEAFCLLAFLVDLSVKGYLVGQAQLQQNLWLLAYFMVLVVSVVDWIVSLSLACEEPLRMRRLLRPFFLLQNSSMMKKTLKCIRWSLPEMASVGLLLAIHLCLFTIIGMLLFTIGEKDEAQDQERLAYFRNLPEALTSLLVLLTTSNNPDVMIPAYTQNRAFALFFIVFTLIGSLFLMNLLTAIIYNQFRGYLMKSLQTSLFRRRLGARAAYEVLASRAGPAGTTPELVGVNPETFLPVLQKTQLNKTHKQAIMQKVQSYEGRPMLADEFQKLFDEVDKGLAKERPLKPQYQSPFLQTAQFIFSHHYFDYLGNLVALGNLLSICVFLVLDSDLLPGERDDFVLGILDYIFILYYLLELLFKVFALGLPGYLSYHSNVFDGLLTIILLVSEICTLAVYRLPHSGWYVIAENLGTQLGQ
;
A
#
# COMPACT_ATOMS: atom_id res chain seq x y z
N ASP A 1 -36.08 -25.88 1.24
CA ASP A 1 -36.46 -24.57 0.65
C ASP A 1 -36.28 -23.39 1.61
N GLN A 2 -36.86 -23.44 2.82
CA GLN A 2 -36.81 -22.31 3.75
C GLN A 2 -35.38 -21.91 4.19
N GLU A 3 -34.51 -22.88 4.46
CA GLU A 3 -33.09 -22.61 4.78
C GLU A 3 -32.30 -22.08 3.59
N LEU A 4 -32.64 -22.54 2.37
CA LEU A 4 -31.98 -22.09 1.14
C LEU A 4 -32.25 -20.60 0.88
N CYS A 5 -33.48 -20.14 1.04
CA CYS A 5 -33.81 -18.71 0.90
C CYS A 5 -33.09 -17.84 1.93
N ILE A 6 -32.92 -18.34 3.16
CA ILE A 6 -32.14 -17.65 4.21
C ILE A 6 -30.68 -17.54 3.76
N ASP A 7 -30.07 -18.63 3.31
CA ASP A 7 -28.67 -18.63 2.92
C ASP A 7 -28.41 -17.79 1.65
N GLN A 8 -29.35 -17.76 0.69
CA GLN A 8 -29.33 -16.85 -0.46
C GLN A 8 -29.36 -15.38 -0.01
N ALA A 9 -30.29 -15.02 0.88
CA ALA A 9 -30.38 -13.66 1.40
C ALA A 9 -29.10 -13.25 2.17
N VAL A 10 -28.51 -14.16 2.95
CA VAL A 10 -27.23 -13.92 3.63
C VAL A 10 -26.13 -13.60 2.62
N VAL A 11 -25.99 -14.39 1.57
CA VAL A 11 -24.93 -14.19 0.55
C VAL A 11 -25.15 -12.88 -0.22
N PHE A 12 -26.38 -12.54 -0.60
CA PHE A 12 -26.68 -11.26 -1.26
C PHE A 12 -26.36 -10.05 -0.38
N ILE A 13 -26.64 -10.14 0.91
CA ILE A 13 -26.28 -9.08 1.87
C ILE A 13 -24.75 -8.96 1.99
N GLU A 14 -24.04 -10.08 2.17
CA GLU A 14 -22.57 -10.09 2.25
C GLU A 14 -21.93 -9.52 0.96
N ASP A 15 -22.50 -9.84 -0.21
CA ASP A 15 -22.06 -9.32 -1.50
C ASP A 15 -22.37 -7.84 -1.68
N ALA A 16 -23.54 -7.36 -1.20
CA ALA A 16 -23.90 -5.95 -1.23
C ALA A 16 -22.94 -5.10 -0.39
N ILE A 17 -22.57 -5.58 0.80
CA ILE A 17 -21.61 -4.92 1.71
C ILE A 17 -20.20 -4.91 1.11
N LYS A 18 -19.79 -6.02 0.47
CA LYS A 18 -18.44 -6.17 -0.13
C LYS A 18 -18.37 -5.72 -1.59
N TYR A 19 -19.41 -5.09 -2.14
CA TYR A 19 -19.50 -4.58 -3.53
C TYR A 19 -19.26 -5.64 -4.63
N ARG A 20 -19.65 -6.88 -4.38
CA ARG A 20 -19.52 -8.01 -5.30
C ARG A 20 -20.71 -8.08 -6.26
N SER A 21 -20.51 -8.75 -7.39
CA SER A 21 -21.55 -8.95 -8.41
C SER A 21 -22.22 -10.31 -8.24
N ILE A 22 -23.52 -10.36 -8.49
CA ILE A 22 -24.32 -11.58 -8.39
C ILE A 22 -24.29 -12.34 -9.72
N TYR A 23 -23.27 -13.18 -9.90
CA TYR A 23 -23.13 -14.08 -11.07
C TYR A 23 -22.70 -15.50 -10.65
N HIS A 24 -23.07 -15.93 -9.45
CA HIS A 24 -22.71 -17.25 -8.92
C HIS A 24 -23.91 -18.21 -8.93
N ARG A 25 -23.65 -19.52 -8.85
CA ARG A 25 -24.69 -20.54 -8.70
C ARG A 25 -25.39 -20.44 -7.33
N MET A 26 -26.67 -20.76 -7.28
CA MET A 26 -27.55 -20.56 -6.10
C MET A 26 -27.89 -21.86 -5.36
N ASP A 27 -27.22 -22.97 -5.67
CA ASP A 27 -27.45 -24.26 -5.01
C ASP A 27 -26.90 -24.26 -3.57
N ALA A 28 -27.49 -25.07 -2.68
CA ALA A 28 -27.08 -25.13 -1.27
C ALA A 28 -25.56 -25.41 -1.09
N GLY A 29 -25.03 -26.39 -1.80
CA GLY A 29 -23.59 -26.71 -1.78
C GLY A 29 -22.72 -25.60 -2.39
N SER A 30 -23.21 -24.95 -3.44
CA SER A 30 -22.53 -23.82 -4.10
C SER A 30 -22.42 -22.61 -3.19
N LEU A 31 -23.49 -22.28 -2.44
CA LEU A 31 -23.50 -21.18 -1.47
C LEU A 31 -22.57 -21.44 -0.28
N TRP A 32 -22.54 -22.68 0.23
CA TRP A 32 -21.57 -23.07 1.26
C TRP A 32 -20.13 -22.89 0.78
N LEU A 33 -19.80 -23.41 -0.41
CA LEU A 33 -18.48 -23.27 -1.01
C LEU A 33 -18.11 -21.81 -1.27
N TYR A 34 -19.07 -20.99 -1.75
CA TYR A 34 -18.90 -19.56 -1.97
C TYR A 34 -18.51 -18.82 -0.68
N ARG A 35 -19.25 -19.07 0.42
CA ARG A 35 -18.97 -18.45 1.72
C ARG A 35 -17.63 -18.90 2.30
N TRP A 36 -17.28 -20.18 2.15
CA TRP A 36 -15.98 -20.71 2.58
C TRP A 36 -14.82 -20.08 1.77
N TYR A 37 -14.95 -20.04 0.44
CA TYR A 37 -13.94 -19.45 -0.45
C TYR A 37 -13.70 -17.96 -0.16
N TYR A 38 -14.76 -17.20 0.09
CA TYR A 38 -14.69 -15.78 0.41
C TYR A 38 -14.49 -15.45 1.89
N SER A 39 -14.23 -16.47 2.72
CA SER A 39 -13.85 -16.29 4.12
C SER A 39 -12.50 -15.58 4.25
N ASN A 40 -12.30 -14.88 5.37
CA ASN A 40 -11.05 -14.16 5.62
C ASN A 40 -9.83 -15.09 5.65
N VAL A 41 -9.99 -16.34 6.10
CA VAL A 41 -8.90 -17.32 6.19
C VAL A 41 -8.46 -17.75 4.78
N CYS A 42 -9.40 -18.19 3.94
CA CYS A 42 -9.09 -18.63 2.57
C CYS A 42 -8.46 -17.51 1.74
N GLN A 43 -8.99 -16.28 1.86
CA GLN A 43 -8.45 -15.13 1.12
C GLN A 43 -7.06 -14.70 1.63
N ARG A 44 -6.77 -14.82 2.93
CA ARG A 44 -5.41 -14.58 3.48
C ARG A 44 -4.42 -15.64 3.02
N VAL A 45 -4.82 -16.91 2.97
CA VAL A 45 -3.97 -18.00 2.47
C VAL A 45 -3.63 -17.75 0.99
N LEU A 46 -4.62 -17.41 0.16
CA LEU A 46 -4.37 -17.05 -1.24
C LEU A 46 -3.43 -15.83 -1.37
N GLY A 47 -3.63 -14.80 -0.53
CA GLY A 47 -2.74 -13.65 -0.48
C GLY A 47 -1.30 -14.02 -0.10
N PHE A 48 -1.11 -14.93 0.86
CA PHE A 48 0.20 -15.45 1.25
C PHE A 48 0.85 -16.26 0.13
N ILE A 49 0.10 -17.08 -0.62
CA ILE A 49 0.62 -17.82 -1.77
C ILE A 49 1.10 -16.87 -2.88
N ILE A 50 0.36 -15.78 -3.14
CA ILE A 50 0.78 -14.74 -4.09
C ILE A 50 2.06 -14.05 -3.60
N PHE A 51 2.16 -13.75 -2.30
CA PHE A 51 3.38 -13.21 -1.72
C PHE A 51 4.56 -14.18 -1.88
N LEU A 52 4.35 -15.47 -1.60
CA LEU A 52 5.36 -16.51 -1.67
C LEU A 52 5.94 -16.69 -3.08
N ILE A 53 5.10 -16.69 -4.12
CA ILE A 53 5.58 -16.85 -5.50
C ILE A 53 6.35 -15.62 -6.00
N LEU A 54 6.02 -14.41 -5.52
CA LEU A 54 6.71 -13.17 -5.86
C LEU A 54 8.04 -13.04 -5.12
N ILE A 55 8.11 -13.40 -3.84
CA ILE A 55 9.35 -13.32 -3.05
C ILE A 55 10.39 -14.38 -3.47
N LEU A 56 9.95 -15.47 -4.12
CA LEU A 56 10.84 -16.52 -4.62
C LEU A 56 11.89 -15.97 -5.61
N ALA A 57 11.60 -14.86 -6.30
CA ALA A 57 12.55 -14.18 -7.20
C ALA A 57 13.84 -13.70 -6.51
N PHE A 58 13.83 -13.46 -5.18
CA PHE A 58 15.03 -13.09 -4.44
C PHE A 58 15.97 -14.29 -4.18
N VAL A 59 15.41 -15.49 -4.10
CA VAL A 59 16.11 -16.74 -3.78
C VAL A 59 16.61 -17.44 -5.04
N GLU A 60 15.81 -17.40 -6.11
CA GLU A 60 16.09 -18.02 -7.40
C GLU A 60 17.36 -17.49 -8.07
N VAL A 61 17.88 -18.24 -9.05
CA VAL A 61 19.03 -17.81 -9.86
C VAL A 61 18.59 -16.69 -10.84
N PRO A 62 19.26 -15.52 -10.85
CA PRO A 62 20.41 -15.11 -10.02
C PRO A 62 20.01 -14.69 -8.60
N SER A 63 20.63 -15.30 -7.58
CA SER A 63 20.27 -15.02 -6.18
C SER A 63 20.68 -13.61 -5.76
N SER A 64 19.78 -12.96 -5.01
CA SER A 64 20.02 -11.64 -4.41
C SER A 64 20.74 -11.72 -3.06
N PHE A 65 21.05 -12.92 -2.56
CA PHE A 65 21.73 -13.12 -1.27
C PHE A 65 23.24 -12.88 -1.37
N THR A 66 23.61 -11.60 -1.48
CA THR A 66 24.99 -11.12 -1.41
C THR A 66 25.09 -9.89 -0.51
N LYS A 67 26.21 -9.73 0.19
CA LYS A 67 26.42 -8.56 1.08
C LYS A 67 26.46 -7.22 0.33
N THR A 68 26.94 -7.24 -0.92
CA THR A 68 27.04 -6.07 -1.79
C THR A 68 26.56 -6.41 -3.20
N ALA A 69 25.99 -5.43 -3.88
CA ALA A 69 25.67 -5.50 -5.30
C ALA A 69 26.83 -4.98 -6.19
N ASP A 70 27.90 -4.41 -5.60
CA ASP A 70 29.07 -3.93 -6.34
C ASP A 70 29.80 -5.12 -6.98
N VAL A 71 29.81 -5.14 -8.32
CA VAL A 71 30.41 -6.20 -9.12
C VAL A 71 31.89 -6.40 -8.79
N ARG A 72 32.61 -5.37 -8.33
CA ARG A 72 34.03 -5.42 -7.99
C ARG A 72 34.33 -6.26 -6.74
N TYR A 73 33.41 -6.27 -5.78
CA TYR A 73 33.63 -6.88 -4.44
C TYR A 73 32.55 -7.90 -4.08
N ARG A 74 31.72 -8.32 -5.05
CA ARG A 74 30.60 -9.22 -4.83
C ARG A 74 31.10 -10.62 -4.51
N SER A 75 30.72 -11.13 -3.34
CA SER A 75 30.88 -12.53 -2.98
C SER A 75 30.06 -13.43 -3.90
N GLN A 76 30.51 -14.67 -4.12
CA GLN A 76 29.76 -15.64 -4.93
C GLN A 76 28.31 -15.78 -4.41
N PRO A 77 27.29 -15.62 -5.27
CA PRO A 77 25.89 -15.72 -4.85
C PRO A 77 25.57 -17.15 -4.45
N TRP A 78 24.75 -17.31 -3.40
CA TRP A 78 24.27 -18.61 -2.98
C TRP A 78 23.38 -19.23 -4.08
N GLN A 79 23.70 -20.45 -4.50
CA GLN A 79 22.94 -21.18 -5.51
C GLN A 79 22.03 -22.19 -4.82
N PRO A 80 20.69 -22.03 -4.88
CA PRO A 80 19.78 -23.00 -4.31
C PRO A 80 19.81 -24.31 -5.12
N PRO A 81 19.57 -25.47 -4.48
CA PRO A 81 19.39 -26.72 -5.21
C PRO A 81 18.14 -26.63 -6.09
N CYS A 82 18.22 -27.17 -7.32
CA CYS A 82 17.15 -27.13 -8.33
C CYS A 82 15.77 -27.52 -7.76
N GLY A 83 15.70 -28.61 -6.98
CA GLY A 83 14.43 -29.09 -6.43
C GLY A 83 13.74 -28.13 -5.44
N LEU A 84 14.47 -27.27 -4.73
CA LEU A 84 13.86 -26.43 -3.69
C LEU A 84 12.96 -25.35 -4.27
N THR A 85 13.43 -24.58 -5.25
CA THR A 85 12.63 -23.49 -5.84
C THR A 85 11.50 -24.04 -6.68
N GLU A 86 11.73 -25.12 -7.43
CA GLU A 86 10.70 -25.73 -8.28
C GLU A 86 9.58 -26.40 -7.48
N THR A 87 9.87 -26.96 -6.29
CA THR A 87 8.84 -27.55 -5.42
C THR A 87 7.93 -26.50 -4.78
N ILE A 88 8.51 -25.37 -4.34
CA ILE A 88 7.73 -24.23 -3.83
C ILE A 88 6.86 -23.66 -4.94
N GLU A 89 7.41 -23.49 -6.15
CA GLU A 89 6.66 -23.00 -7.30
C GLU A 89 5.52 -23.96 -7.70
N ALA A 90 5.78 -25.27 -7.74
CA ALA A 90 4.77 -26.28 -8.02
C ALA A 90 3.60 -26.23 -7.01
N PHE A 91 3.91 -26.06 -5.73
CA PHE A 91 2.91 -25.90 -4.68
C PHE A 91 2.03 -24.65 -4.90
N CYS A 92 2.65 -23.51 -5.24
CA CYS A 92 1.92 -22.29 -5.57
C CYS A 92 1.02 -22.47 -6.81
N LEU A 93 1.54 -23.07 -7.89
CA LEU A 93 0.79 -23.33 -9.12
C LEU A 93 -0.39 -24.28 -8.87
N LEU A 94 -0.21 -25.32 -8.05
CA LEU A 94 -1.29 -26.20 -7.64
C LEU A 94 -2.40 -25.44 -6.90
N ALA A 95 -2.04 -24.56 -5.97
CA ALA A 95 -3.02 -23.75 -5.27
C ALA A 95 -3.78 -22.78 -6.21
N PHE A 96 -3.12 -22.23 -7.22
CA PHE A 96 -3.77 -21.42 -8.25
C PHE A 96 -4.68 -22.23 -9.18
N LEU A 97 -4.31 -23.48 -9.51
CA LEU A 97 -5.20 -24.40 -10.23
C LEU A 97 -6.47 -24.69 -9.42
N VAL A 98 -6.33 -24.92 -8.10
CA VAL A 98 -7.47 -25.09 -7.20
C VAL A 98 -8.32 -23.81 -7.16
N ASP A 99 -7.71 -22.63 -7.02
CA ASP A 99 -8.42 -21.34 -7.06
C ASP A 99 -9.20 -21.13 -8.36
N LEU A 100 -8.60 -21.43 -9.52
CA LEU A 100 -9.27 -21.34 -10.82
C LEU A 100 -10.43 -22.32 -10.92
N SER A 101 -10.25 -23.56 -10.46
CA SER A 101 -11.28 -24.59 -10.49
C SER A 101 -12.51 -24.20 -9.65
N VAL A 102 -12.30 -23.68 -8.44
CA VAL A 102 -13.38 -23.18 -7.56
C VAL A 102 -14.09 -21.99 -8.18
N LYS A 103 -13.35 -21.00 -8.73
CA LYS A 103 -13.95 -19.87 -9.46
C LYS A 103 -14.77 -20.31 -10.67
N GLY A 104 -14.23 -21.23 -11.47
CA GLY A 104 -14.89 -21.77 -12.66
C GLY A 104 -16.18 -22.51 -12.32
N TYR A 105 -16.17 -23.31 -11.25
CA TYR A 105 -17.36 -23.99 -10.74
C TYR A 105 -18.44 -23.01 -10.26
N LEU A 106 -18.05 -22.03 -9.42
CA LEU A 106 -18.98 -21.06 -8.81
C LEU A 106 -19.63 -20.12 -9.83
N VAL A 107 -18.89 -19.66 -10.84
CA VAL A 107 -19.37 -18.69 -11.86
C VAL A 107 -20.14 -19.38 -13.00
N GLY A 108 -19.83 -20.63 -13.30
CA GLY A 108 -20.44 -21.38 -14.41
C GLY A 108 -19.70 -21.22 -15.74
N GLN A 109 -19.82 -22.23 -16.60
CA GLN A 109 -18.99 -22.38 -17.80
C GLN A 109 -19.25 -21.34 -18.90
N ALA A 110 -20.51 -20.97 -19.12
CA ALA A 110 -20.86 -19.93 -20.10
C ALA A 110 -20.29 -18.56 -19.70
N GLN A 111 -20.40 -18.21 -18.42
CA GLN A 111 -19.91 -16.96 -17.87
C GLN A 111 -18.37 -16.94 -17.77
N LEU A 112 -17.73 -18.09 -17.59
CA LEU A 112 -16.28 -18.26 -17.62
C LEU A 112 -15.69 -17.84 -18.97
N GLN A 113 -16.30 -18.27 -20.08
CA GLN A 113 -15.84 -17.94 -21.43
C GLN A 113 -16.01 -16.46 -21.78
N GLN A 114 -17.00 -15.78 -21.22
CA GLN A 114 -17.20 -14.35 -21.42
C GLN A 114 -16.23 -13.48 -20.60
N ASN A 115 -15.74 -13.99 -19.47
CA ASN A 115 -14.87 -13.22 -18.59
C ASN A 115 -13.40 -13.31 -19.01
N LEU A 116 -12.94 -12.30 -19.76
CA LEU A 116 -11.54 -12.17 -20.24
C LEU A 116 -10.49 -12.35 -19.14
N TRP A 117 -10.76 -11.92 -17.91
CA TRP A 117 -9.81 -12.08 -16.80
C TRP A 117 -9.65 -13.54 -16.36
N LEU A 118 -10.71 -14.34 -16.39
CA LEU A 118 -10.64 -15.76 -16.04
C LEU A 118 -10.02 -16.56 -17.19
N LEU A 119 -10.33 -16.20 -18.44
CA LEU A 119 -9.68 -16.78 -19.62
C LEU A 119 -8.17 -16.51 -19.62
N ALA A 120 -7.75 -15.26 -19.38
CA ALA A 120 -6.34 -14.92 -19.26
C ALA A 120 -5.65 -15.66 -18.11
N TYR A 121 -6.35 -15.86 -16.98
CA TYR A 121 -5.83 -16.64 -15.85
C TYR A 121 -5.60 -18.11 -16.19
N PHE A 122 -6.54 -18.73 -16.91
CA PHE A 122 -6.35 -20.08 -17.44
C PHE A 122 -5.14 -20.15 -18.38
N MET A 123 -5.02 -19.22 -19.34
CA MET A 123 -3.88 -19.20 -20.27
C MET A 123 -2.54 -19.02 -19.57
N VAL A 124 -2.46 -18.09 -18.62
CA VAL A 124 -1.24 -17.87 -17.82
C VAL A 124 -0.85 -19.11 -17.02
N LEU A 125 -1.82 -19.81 -16.42
CA LEU A 125 -1.56 -21.04 -15.69
C LEU A 125 -1.07 -22.16 -16.61
N VAL A 126 -1.67 -22.33 -17.79
CA VAL A 126 -1.22 -23.34 -18.77
C VAL A 126 0.23 -23.06 -19.19
N VAL A 127 0.55 -21.82 -19.56
CA VAL A 127 1.92 -21.45 -19.94
C VAL A 127 2.90 -21.67 -18.79
N SER A 128 2.52 -21.33 -17.56
CA SER A 128 3.38 -21.50 -16.37
C SER A 128 3.62 -22.97 -16.03
N VAL A 129 2.61 -23.83 -16.19
CA VAL A 129 2.75 -25.28 -15.94
C VAL A 129 3.60 -25.93 -17.02
N VAL A 130 3.43 -25.56 -18.29
CA VAL A 130 4.28 -26.07 -19.39
C VAL A 130 5.74 -25.67 -19.18
N ASP A 131 6.01 -24.40 -18.87
CA ASP A 131 7.34 -23.88 -18.58
C ASP A 131 7.98 -24.56 -17.35
N TRP A 132 7.18 -24.85 -16.31
CA TRP A 132 7.64 -25.63 -15.15
C TRP A 132 8.04 -27.07 -15.51
N ILE A 133 7.24 -27.76 -16.33
CA ILE A 133 7.58 -29.12 -16.83
C ILE A 133 8.87 -29.11 -17.65
N VAL A 134 9.04 -28.11 -18.52
CA VAL A 134 10.25 -27.93 -19.34
C VAL A 134 11.49 -27.65 -18.47
N SER A 135 11.38 -26.76 -17.49
CA SER A 135 12.47 -26.51 -16.54
C SER A 135 12.86 -27.76 -15.75
N LEU A 136 11.88 -28.59 -15.35
CA LEU A 136 12.16 -29.84 -14.63
C LEU A 136 12.81 -30.89 -15.53
N SER A 137 12.39 -31.01 -16.79
CA SER A 137 12.98 -31.96 -17.75
C SER A 137 14.41 -31.59 -18.15
N LEU A 138 14.74 -30.31 -18.13
CA LEU A 138 16.09 -29.78 -18.37
C LEU A 138 16.94 -29.64 -17.09
N ALA A 139 16.56 -30.30 -15.99
CA ALA A 139 17.29 -30.28 -14.72
C ALA A 139 17.65 -28.85 -14.22
N CYS A 140 16.75 -27.88 -14.45
CA CYS A 140 16.92 -26.46 -14.12
C CYS A 140 18.02 -25.69 -14.89
N GLU A 141 18.57 -26.23 -15.98
CA GLU A 141 19.61 -25.58 -16.80
C GLU A 141 19.06 -24.57 -17.84
N GLU A 142 17.76 -24.27 -17.78
CA GLU A 142 17.12 -23.31 -18.67
C GLU A 142 17.54 -21.85 -18.35
N PRO A 143 18.09 -21.11 -19.32
CA PRO A 143 18.61 -19.76 -19.08
C PRO A 143 17.50 -18.72 -18.91
N LEU A 144 16.33 -18.92 -19.55
CA LEU A 144 15.22 -17.97 -19.55
C LEU A 144 13.93 -18.67 -19.13
N ARG A 145 13.44 -18.34 -17.93
CA ARG A 145 12.20 -18.90 -17.39
C ARG A 145 11.04 -17.96 -17.63
N MET A 146 10.20 -18.25 -18.63
CA MET A 146 9.11 -17.35 -19.06
C MET A 146 8.05 -17.17 -17.96
N ARG A 147 7.81 -18.19 -17.13
CA ARG A 147 6.83 -18.13 -16.03
C ARG A 147 7.06 -16.99 -15.05
N ARG A 148 8.31 -16.56 -14.84
CA ARG A 148 8.67 -15.47 -13.92
C ARG A 148 8.00 -14.15 -14.30
N LEU A 149 7.95 -13.85 -15.59
CA LEU A 149 7.33 -12.63 -16.13
C LEU A 149 5.81 -12.62 -15.92
N LEU A 150 5.20 -13.79 -15.81
CA LEU A 150 3.75 -13.94 -15.66
C LEU A 150 3.30 -13.88 -14.20
N ARG A 151 4.18 -14.06 -13.20
CA ARG A 151 3.81 -14.06 -11.77
C ARG A 151 3.06 -12.81 -11.30
N PRO A 152 3.41 -11.58 -11.71
CA PRO A 152 2.65 -10.38 -11.34
C PRO A 152 1.17 -10.43 -11.78
N PHE A 153 0.85 -11.21 -12.81
CA PHE A 153 -0.53 -11.43 -13.23
C PHE A 153 -1.39 -12.05 -12.12
N PHE A 154 -0.85 -12.94 -11.28
CA PHE A 154 -1.61 -13.55 -10.18
C PHE A 154 -2.05 -12.49 -9.14
N LEU A 155 -1.21 -11.49 -8.88
CA LEU A 155 -1.55 -10.36 -8.02
C LEU A 155 -2.64 -9.47 -8.68
N LEU A 156 -2.47 -9.16 -9.97
CA LEU A 156 -3.44 -8.37 -10.74
C LEU A 156 -4.80 -9.07 -10.82
N GLN A 157 -4.80 -10.39 -10.98
CA GLN A 157 -6.01 -11.19 -11.11
C GLN A 157 -6.79 -11.26 -9.79
N ASN A 158 -6.12 -11.26 -8.64
CA ASN A 158 -6.78 -11.29 -7.34
C ASN A 158 -7.30 -9.90 -6.90
N SER A 159 -6.56 -8.84 -7.22
CA SER A 159 -6.92 -7.48 -6.76
C SER A 159 -7.97 -6.80 -7.63
N SER A 160 -9.16 -6.59 -7.08
CA SER A 160 -10.24 -5.86 -7.77
C SER A 160 -9.90 -4.38 -8.01
N MET A 161 -9.12 -3.77 -7.11
CA MET A 161 -8.69 -2.38 -7.24
C MET A 161 -7.66 -2.22 -8.35
N MET A 162 -6.71 -3.15 -8.49
CA MET A 162 -5.72 -3.10 -9.58
C MET A 162 -6.37 -3.28 -10.95
N LYS A 163 -7.39 -4.13 -11.07
CA LYS A 163 -8.18 -4.23 -12.32
C LYS A 163 -8.88 -2.92 -12.67
N LYS A 164 -9.41 -2.22 -11.66
CA LYS A 164 -10.03 -0.90 -11.85
C LYS A 164 -9.00 0.14 -12.27
N THR A 165 -7.83 0.20 -11.63
CA THR A 165 -6.78 1.15 -12.00
C THR A 165 -6.20 0.87 -13.38
N LEU A 166 -5.93 -0.38 -13.75
CA LEU A 166 -5.50 -0.74 -15.11
C LEU A 166 -6.55 -0.39 -16.16
N LYS A 167 -7.84 -0.63 -15.86
CA LYS A 167 -8.93 -0.19 -16.74
C LYS A 167 -8.92 1.33 -16.89
N CYS A 168 -8.75 2.08 -15.80
CA CYS A 168 -8.62 3.55 -15.83
C CYS A 168 -7.46 4.01 -16.73
N ILE A 169 -6.26 3.46 -16.53
CA ILE A 169 -5.06 3.79 -17.31
C ILE A 169 -5.31 3.53 -18.80
N ARG A 170 -5.93 2.38 -19.13
CA ARG A 170 -6.29 2.05 -20.52
C ARG A 170 -7.25 3.07 -21.13
N TRP A 171 -8.22 3.58 -20.37
CA TRP A 171 -9.17 4.59 -20.85
C TRP A 171 -8.56 5.98 -20.99
N SER A 172 -7.56 6.33 -20.17
CA SER A 172 -6.84 7.61 -20.28
C SER A 172 -5.77 7.63 -21.38
N LEU A 173 -5.32 6.46 -21.83
CA LEU A 173 -4.23 6.32 -22.80
C LEU A 173 -4.48 7.03 -24.16
N PRO A 174 -5.70 7.03 -24.74
CA PRO A 174 -5.97 7.76 -25.98
C PRO A 174 -5.77 9.28 -25.85
N GLU A 175 -6.14 9.87 -24.72
CA GLU A 175 -5.94 11.31 -24.48
C GLU A 175 -4.47 11.63 -24.17
N MET A 176 -3.78 10.76 -23.42
CA MET A 176 -2.33 10.89 -23.22
C MET A 176 -1.57 10.80 -24.55
N ALA A 177 -2.05 10.00 -25.51
CA ALA A 177 -1.41 9.82 -26.81
C ALA A 177 -1.38 11.11 -27.65
N SER A 178 -2.39 11.99 -27.55
CA SER A 178 -2.41 13.25 -28.30
C SER A 178 -1.34 14.23 -27.80
N VAL A 179 -1.15 14.34 -26.48
CA VAL A 179 -0.06 15.15 -25.89
C VAL A 179 1.29 14.48 -26.10
N GLY A 180 1.36 13.15 -26.01
CA GLY A 180 2.57 12.39 -26.35
C GLY A 180 3.01 12.62 -27.79
N LEU A 181 2.07 12.73 -28.73
CA LEU A 181 2.35 13.09 -30.12
C LEU A 181 2.87 14.53 -30.23
N LEU A 182 2.25 15.49 -29.54
CA LEU A 182 2.73 16.87 -29.51
C LEU A 182 4.15 16.99 -28.93
N LEU A 183 4.44 16.21 -27.88
CA LEU A 183 5.77 16.11 -27.27
C LEU A 183 6.80 15.48 -28.23
N ALA A 184 6.42 14.43 -28.96
CA ALA A 184 7.27 13.83 -29.99
C ALA A 184 7.57 14.81 -31.13
N ILE A 185 6.57 15.59 -31.57
CA ILE A 185 6.77 16.65 -32.58
C ILE A 185 7.73 17.72 -32.05
N HIS A 186 7.55 18.17 -30.81
CA HIS A 186 8.46 19.12 -30.15
C HIS A 186 9.90 18.59 -30.13
N LEU A 187 10.11 17.34 -29.71
CA LEU A 187 11.42 16.70 -29.70
C LEU A 187 12.03 16.64 -31.10
N CYS A 188 11.29 16.14 -32.11
CA CYS A 188 11.79 16.03 -33.48
C CYS A 188 12.15 17.40 -34.08
N LEU A 189 11.30 18.41 -33.91
CA LEU A 189 11.52 19.75 -34.44
C LEU A 189 12.77 20.38 -33.82
N PHE A 190 12.91 20.35 -32.50
CA PHE A 190 14.09 20.91 -31.84
C PHE A 190 15.35 20.09 -32.09
N THR A 191 15.24 18.79 -32.36
CA THR A 191 16.39 17.96 -32.78
C THR A 191 16.91 18.42 -34.13
N ILE A 192 16.03 18.63 -35.11
CA ILE A 192 16.41 19.11 -36.45
C ILE A 192 17.02 20.52 -36.37
N ILE A 193 16.37 21.42 -35.62
CA ILE A 193 16.88 22.79 -35.43
C ILE A 193 18.24 22.76 -34.70
N GLY A 194 18.36 21.97 -33.63
CA GLY A 194 19.59 21.85 -32.84
C GLY A 194 20.75 21.31 -33.67
N MET A 195 20.51 20.28 -34.50
CA MET A 195 21.53 19.80 -35.43
C MET A 195 21.94 20.92 -36.40
N LEU A 196 21.00 21.58 -37.08
CA LEU A 196 21.33 22.67 -38.01
C LEU A 196 22.08 23.84 -37.33
N LEU A 197 21.72 24.18 -36.09
CA LEU A 197 22.29 25.31 -35.36
C LEU A 197 23.70 25.00 -34.82
N PHE A 198 23.96 23.75 -34.42
CA PHE A 198 25.17 23.37 -33.71
C PHE A 198 26.15 22.50 -34.51
N THR A 199 25.76 21.95 -35.67
CA THR A 199 26.68 21.23 -36.57
C THR A 199 27.31 22.10 -37.65
N ILE A 200 26.76 23.29 -37.92
CA ILE A 200 27.25 24.19 -38.97
C ILE A 200 28.33 25.11 -38.37
N GLY A 201 29.58 24.65 -38.42
CA GLY A 201 30.73 25.38 -37.93
C GLY A 201 32.06 24.72 -38.30
N GLU A 202 32.34 24.53 -39.59
CA GLU A 202 33.68 24.17 -40.04
C GLU A 202 34.64 25.35 -39.77
N LYS A 203 35.43 25.33 -38.68
CA LYS A 203 36.78 25.93 -38.68
C LYS A 203 37.70 25.74 -37.46
N ASP A 204 37.28 25.21 -36.31
CA ASP A 204 38.18 25.12 -35.14
C ASP A 204 38.18 23.73 -34.44
N GLU A 205 39.14 22.90 -34.84
CA GLU A 205 39.26 21.46 -34.50
C GLU A 205 39.27 21.12 -32.99
N ALA A 206 39.61 22.06 -32.10
CA ALA A 206 39.75 21.81 -30.66
C ALA A 206 38.47 22.08 -29.84
N GLN A 207 37.56 22.96 -30.30
CA GLN A 207 36.31 23.29 -29.59
C GLN A 207 35.08 22.59 -30.17
N ASP A 208 35.26 21.91 -31.32
CA ASP A 208 34.22 21.13 -32.00
C ASP A 208 33.95 19.77 -31.35
N GLN A 209 34.92 19.21 -30.62
CA GLN A 209 34.85 17.84 -30.10
C GLN A 209 33.77 17.66 -29.00
N GLU A 210 33.56 18.66 -28.13
CA GLU A 210 32.52 18.64 -27.10
C GLU A 210 31.11 18.97 -27.65
N ARG A 211 31.01 19.70 -28.77
CA ARG A 211 29.72 20.03 -29.43
C ARG A 211 29.18 18.85 -30.23
N LEU A 212 30.09 18.18 -30.92
CA LEU A 212 29.83 16.93 -31.61
C LEU A 212 29.45 15.81 -30.63
N ALA A 213 29.73 15.94 -29.33
CA ALA A 213 29.30 14.93 -28.36
C ALA A 213 27.77 14.88 -28.15
N TYR A 214 27.04 15.98 -28.41
CA TYR A 214 25.60 16.03 -28.18
C TYR A 214 24.76 16.10 -29.47
N PHE A 215 25.20 16.86 -30.48
CA PHE A 215 24.38 17.16 -31.67
C PHE A 215 24.95 16.61 -32.99
N ARG A 216 25.86 15.64 -32.95
CA ARG A 216 26.52 15.11 -34.17
C ARG A 216 25.59 14.34 -35.10
N ASN A 217 24.76 13.45 -34.56
CA ASN A 217 23.86 12.60 -35.32
C ASN A 217 22.43 12.67 -34.78
N LEU A 218 21.44 12.37 -35.62
CA LEU A 218 20.02 12.37 -35.25
C LEU A 218 19.69 11.59 -33.95
N PRO A 219 20.11 10.32 -33.75
CA PRO A 219 19.78 9.60 -32.51
C PRO A 219 20.48 10.17 -31.27
N GLU A 220 21.68 10.72 -31.42
CA GLU A 220 22.47 11.30 -30.32
C GLU A 220 21.88 12.66 -29.90
N ALA A 221 21.51 13.49 -30.88
CA ALA A 221 20.80 14.75 -30.67
C ALA A 221 19.41 14.54 -30.05
N LEU A 222 18.67 13.56 -30.56
CA LEU A 222 17.35 13.20 -30.01
C LEU A 222 17.47 12.71 -28.57
N THR A 223 18.46 11.87 -28.27
CA THR A 223 18.71 11.37 -26.90
C THR A 223 19.12 12.52 -25.98
N SER A 224 20.01 13.40 -26.43
CA SER A 224 20.47 14.57 -25.66
C SER A 224 19.31 15.50 -25.30
N LEU A 225 18.39 15.75 -26.25
CA LEU A 225 17.19 16.56 -26.01
C LEU A 225 16.12 15.81 -25.20
N LEU A 226 16.00 14.48 -25.34
CA LEU A 226 15.10 13.67 -24.51
C LEU A 226 15.54 13.67 -23.05
N VAL A 227 16.86 13.58 -22.79
CA VAL A 227 17.42 13.71 -21.44
C VAL A 227 17.22 15.15 -20.93
N LEU A 228 17.40 16.16 -21.79
CA LEU A 228 17.16 17.56 -21.44
C LEU A 228 15.69 17.86 -21.14
N LEU A 229 14.74 17.18 -21.78
CA LEU A 229 13.31 17.31 -21.47
C LEU A 229 13.02 16.99 -20.00
N THR A 230 13.79 16.05 -19.42
CA THR A 230 13.77 15.70 -17.99
C THR A 230 14.75 16.52 -17.14
N THR A 231 15.40 17.52 -17.73
CA THR A 231 16.40 18.43 -17.15
C THR A 231 17.61 17.74 -16.50
N SER A 232 17.88 16.47 -16.84
CA SER A 232 18.92 15.65 -16.20
C SER A 232 20.36 16.01 -16.63
N ASN A 233 20.55 16.65 -17.77
CA ASN A 233 21.86 17.07 -18.31
C ASN A 233 21.98 18.60 -18.45
N ASN A 234 21.16 19.37 -17.71
CA ASN A 234 21.31 20.83 -17.61
C ASN A 234 22.23 21.15 -16.42
N PRO A 235 23.32 21.92 -16.58
CA PRO A 235 23.68 22.77 -17.72
C PRO A 235 24.57 22.11 -18.80
N ASP A 236 25.05 20.90 -18.59
CA ASP A 236 26.12 20.25 -19.38
C ASP A 236 25.89 20.26 -20.91
N VAL A 237 24.67 19.97 -21.37
CA VAL A 237 24.33 19.95 -22.81
C VAL A 237 24.41 21.34 -23.47
N MET A 238 24.29 22.41 -22.68
CA MET A 238 24.28 23.80 -23.16
C MET A 238 25.66 24.45 -23.10
N ILE A 239 26.55 24.02 -22.20
CA ILE A 239 27.85 24.68 -21.94
C ILE A 239 28.69 24.86 -23.23
N PRO A 240 28.88 23.86 -24.10
CA PRO A 240 29.68 24.03 -25.31
C PRO A 240 29.12 25.11 -26.24
N ALA A 241 27.80 25.15 -26.44
CA ALA A 241 27.16 26.19 -27.25
C ALA A 241 27.26 27.57 -26.55
N TYR A 242 26.96 27.64 -25.26
CA TYR A 242 26.91 28.89 -24.49
C TYR A 242 28.26 29.62 -24.42
N THR A 243 29.37 28.88 -24.31
CA THR A 243 30.72 29.46 -24.29
C THR A 243 31.10 30.14 -25.59
N GLN A 244 30.54 29.71 -26.72
CA GLN A 244 30.76 30.36 -28.02
C GLN A 244 29.90 31.61 -28.17
N ASN A 245 28.60 31.49 -27.88
CA ASN A 245 27.69 32.61 -27.94
C ASN A 245 26.61 32.47 -26.88
N ARG A 246 26.51 33.47 -26.00
CA ARG A 246 25.49 33.54 -24.95
C ARG A 246 24.06 33.49 -25.50
N ALA A 247 23.85 33.89 -26.77
CA ALA A 247 22.56 33.81 -27.42
C ALA A 247 22.03 32.37 -27.57
N PHE A 248 22.92 31.37 -27.68
CA PHE A 248 22.50 29.96 -27.80
C PHE A 248 21.78 29.44 -26.55
N ALA A 249 21.91 30.11 -25.39
CA ALA A 249 21.09 29.79 -24.21
C ALA A 249 19.58 29.90 -24.50
N LEU A 250 19.16 30.79 -25.40
CA LEU A 250 17.75 30.98 -25.74
C LEU A 250 17.13 29.70 -26.32
N PHE A 251 17.89 28.94 -27.12
CA PHE A 251 17.42 27.66 -27.67
C PHE A 251 17.03 26.68 -26.56
N PHE A 252 17.93 26.48 -25.58
CA PHE A 252 17.72 25.53 -24.48
C PHE A 252 16.66 26.02 -23.48
N ILE A 253 16.59 27.33 -23.22
CA ILE A 253 15.57 27.94 -22.37
C ILE A 253 14.18 27.74 -22.99
N VAL A 254 14.01 28.06 -24.28
CA VAL A 254 12.73 27.90 -24.98
C VAL A 254 12.34 26.43 -25.07
N PHE A 255 13.28 25.54 -25.38
CA PHE A 255 13.05 24.09 -25.40
C PHE A 255 12.51 23.58 -24.05
N THR A 256 13.16 23.98 -22.95
CA THR A 256 12.80 23.53 -21.59
C THR A 256 11.48 24.13 -21.13
N LEU A 257 11.23 25.41 -21.43
CA LEU A 257 9.99 26.09 -21.10
C LEU A 257 8.80 25.42 -21.80
N ILE A 258 8.89 25.17 -23.11
CA ILE A 258 7.81 24.52 -23.86
C ILE A 258 7.69 23.04 -23.45
N GLY A 259 8.79 22.29 -23.48
CA GLY A 259 8.78 20.84 -23.24
C GLY A 259 8.44 20.47 -21.80
N SER A 260 9.28 20.91 -20.86
CA SER A 260 9.16 20.50 -19.45
C SER A 260 8.04 21.25 -18.74
N LEU A 261 7.99 22.58 -18.84
CA LEU A 261 7.02 23.36 -18.07
C LEU A 261 5.60 23.36 -18.66
N PHE A 262 5.45 23.43 -19.98
CA PHE A 262 4.10 23.40 -20.59
C PHE A 262 3.63 21.97 -20.86
N LEU A 263 4.34 21.19 -21.69
CA LEU A 263 3.84 19.90 -22.16
C LEU A 263 3.77 18.84 -21.05
N MET A 264 4.77 18.72 -20.16
CA MET A 264 4.71 17.73 -19.06
C MET A 264 3.67 18.07 -17.99
N ASN A 265 3.49 19.37 -17.68
CA ASN A 265 2.43 19.79 -16.75
C ASN A 265 1.03 19.64 -17.37
N LEU A 266 0.88 19.91 -18.66
CA LEU A 266 -0.37 19.63 -19.39
C LEU A 266 -0.70 18.14 -19.38
N LEU A 267 0.30 17.28 -19.62
CA LEU A 267 0.14 15.83 -19.53
C LEU A 267 -0.39 15.45 -18.12
N THR A 268 0.25 15.95 -17.07
CA THR A 268 -0.18 15.69 -15.68
C THR A 268 -1.63 16.13 -15.41
N ALA A 269 -2.04 17.29 -15.93
CA ALA A 269 -3.41 17.80 -15.77
C ALA A 269 -4.46 16.90 -16.47
N ILE A 270 -4.16 16.41 -17.68
CA ILE A 270 -5.04 15.48 -18.41
C ILE A 270 -5.19 14.16 -17.65
N ILE A 271 -4.07 13.61 -17.16
CA ILE A 271 -4.08 12.39 -16.35
C ILE A 271 -4.98 12.55 -15.13
N TYR A 272 -4.85 13.67 -14.42
CA TYR A 272 -5.66 13.97 -13.25
C TYR A 272 -7.16 14.05 -13.57
N ASN A 273 -7.54 14.78 -14.62
CA ASN A 273 -8.95 14.94 -15.01
C ASN A 273 -9.59 13.59 -15.37
N GLN A 274 -8.88 12.73 -16.11
CA GLN A 274 -9.37 11.40 -16.45
C GLN A 274 -9.47 10.48 -15.25
N PHE A 275 -8.46 10.49 -14.38
CA PHE A 275 -8.46 9.69 -13.16
C PHE A 275 -9.61 10.09 -12.22
N ARG A 276 -9.85 11.40 -12.05
CA ARG A 276 -10.97 11.93 -11.25
C ARG A 276 -12.32 11.49 -11.80
N GLY A 277 -12.54 11.62 -13.11
CA GLY A 277 -13.79 11.17 -13.76
C GLY A 277 -14.04 9.67 -13.58
N TYR A 278 -12.99 8.86 -13.70
CA TYR A 278 -13.07 7.42 -13.47
C TYR A 278 -13.39 7.05 -12.02
N LEU A 279 -12.76 7.71 -11.05
CA LEU A 279 -12.98 7.45 -9.62
C LEU A 279 -14.45 7.65 -9.25
N MET A 280 -15.07 8.71 -9.76
CA MET A 280 -16.50 8.98 -9.55
C MET A 280 -17.38 7.87 -10.16
N LYS A 281 -17.10 7.44 -11.40
CA LYS A 281 -17.83 6.35 -12.05
C LYS A 281 -17.65 5.01 -11.32
N SER A 282 -16.47 4.75 -10.77
CA SER A 282 -16.16 3.56 -9.96
C SER A 282 -16.94 3.54 -8.65
N LEU A 283 -17.06 4.69 -7.96
CA LEU A 283 -17.89 4.84 -6.77
C LEU A 283 -19.38 4.61 -7.08
N GLN A 284 -19.91 5.26 -8.13
CA GLN A 284 -21.28 5.06 -8.59
C GLN A 284 -21.58 3.59 -8.90
N THR A 285 -20.68 2.90 -9.60
CA THR A 285 -20.83 1.47 -9.92
C THR A 285 -20.83 0.61 -8.65
N SER A 286 -20.02 0.97 -7.65
CA SER A 286 -19.95 0.24 -6.38
C SER A 286 -21.26 0.43 -5.58
N LEU A 287 -21.77 1.66 -5.48
CA LEU A 287 -23.07 1.93 -4.86
C LEU A 287 -24.23 1.26 -5.61
N PHE A 288 -24.20 1.23 -6.94
CA PHE A 288 -25.19 0.51 -7.75
C PHE A 288 -25.21 -0.99 -7.43
N ARG A 289 -24.03 -1.63 -7.31
CA ARG A 289 -23.92 -3.04 -6.91
C ARG A 289 -24.49 -3.30 -5.51
N ARG A 290 -24.24 -2.39 -4.56
CA ARG A 290 -24.83 -2.48 -3.22
C ARG A 290 -26.35 -2.44 -3.29
N ARG A 291 -26.93 -1.48 -4.03
CA ARG A 291 -28.39 -1.36 -4.21
C ARG A 291 -28.99 -2.60 -4.87
N LEU A 292 -28.34 -3.12 -5.91
CA LEU A 292 -28.77 -4.35 -6.59
C LEU A 292 -28.75 -5.56 -5.65
N GLY A 293 -27.68 -5.73 -4.86
CA GLY A 293 -27.58 -6.82 -3.89
C GLY A 293 -28.60 -6.72 -2.75
N ALA A 294 -28.81 -5.51 -2.23
CA ALA A 294 -29.86 -5.28 -1.23
C ALA A 294 -31.27 -5.53 -1.80
N ARG A 295 -31.53 -5.13 -3.06
CA ARG A 295 -32.80 -5.40 -3.74
C ARG A 295 -33.02 -6.88 -4.00
N ALA A 296 -32.00 -7.62 -4.45
CA ALA A 296 -32.10 -9.06 -4.64
C ALA A 296 -32.38 -9.80 -3.32
N ALA A 297 -31.72 -9.39 -2.23
CA ALA A 297 -32.01 -9.91 -0.89
C ALA A 297 -33.46 -9.61 -0.46
N TYR A 298 -33.95 -8.41 -0.73
CA TYR A 298 -35.35 -8.03 -0.46
C TYR A 298 -36.33 -8.94 -1.21
N GLU A 299 -36.14 -9.16 -2.51
CA GLU A 299 -37.07 -9.94 -3.33
C GLU A 299 -37.13 -11.42 -2.91
N VAL A 300 -35.99 -12.02 -2.53
CA VAL A 300 -35.95 -13.40 -1.98
C VAL A 300 -36.64 -13.48 -0.61
N LEU A 301 -36.54 -12.45 0.22
CA LEU A 301 -37.19 -12.42 1.53
C LEU A 301 -38.67 -12.06 1.46
N ALA A 302 -39.08 -11.21 0.52
CA ALA A 302 -40.45 -10.77 0.34
C ALA A 302 -41.31 -11.83 -0.36
N SER A 303 -40.74 -12.59 -1.31
CA SER A 303 -41.41 -13.74 -1.93
C SER A 303 -41.75 -14.86 -0.94
N ARG A 304 -41.06 -14.91 0.21
CA ARG A 304 -41.38 -15.79 1.35
C ARG A 304 -42.57 -15.28 2.18
N ALA A 305 -42.84 -13.97 2.20
CA ALA A 305 -43.82 -13.35 3.09
C ALA A 305 -45.26 -13.38 2.56
N GLY A 306 -45.49 -13.70 1.28
CA GLY A 306 -46.82 -13.73 0.67
C GLY A 306 -47.45 -15.12 0.66
N PRO A 307 -48.66 -15.33 1.24
CA PRO A 307 -49.54 -16.40 0.81
C PRO A 307 -49.96 -16.17 -0.65
N ALA A 308 -50.18 -17.25 -1.40
CA ALA A 308 -50.77 -17.19 -2.73
C ALA A 308 -52.16 -16.54 -2.67
N GLY A 309 -52.25 -15.22 -2.88
CA GLY A 309 -53.52 -14.49 -2.93
C GLY A 309 -53.56 -13.06 -2.37
N THR A 310 -52.49 -12.53 -1.76
CA THR A 310 -52.51 -11.15 -1.23
C THR A 310 -52.13 -10.09 -2.27
N THR A 311 -52.84 -8.96 -2.25
CA THR A 311 -52.68 -7.80 -3.12
C THR A 311 -51.24 -7.23 -3.11
N PRO A 312 -50.80 -6.60 -4.22
CA PRO A 312 -49.41 -6.15 -4.41
C PRO A 312 -48.92 -5.05 -3.44
N GLU A 313 -49.79 -4.47 -2.62
CA GLU A 313 -49.47 -3.36 -1.71
C GLU A 313 -48.97 -3.80 -0.31
N LEU A 314 -49.08 -5.08 0.04
CA LEU A 314 -48.64 -5.65 1.34
C LEU A 314 -47.34 -6.48 1.24
N VAL A 315 -46.63 -6.41 0.11
CA VAL A 315 -45.40 -7.18 -0.13
C VAL A 315 -44.20 -6.48 0.53
N GLY A 316 -43.90 -6.84 1.78
CA GLY A 316 -42.75 -6.34 2.52
C GLY A 316 -42.04 -7.42 3.34
N VAL A 317 -40.85 -7.11 3.82
CA VAL A 317 -40.04 -8.05 4.62
C VAL A 317 -40.32 -7.85 6.09
N ASN A 318 -40.83 -8.90 6.76
CA ASN A 318 -41.06 -8.86 8.20
C ASN A 318 -39.72 -8.79 8.97
N PRO A 319 -39.60 -7.92 10.00
CA PRO A 319 -38.40 -7.82 10.84
C PRO A 319 -37.95 -9.15 11.45
N GLU A 320 -38.90 -9.98 11.89
CA GLU A 320 -38.64 -11.30 12.49
C GLU A 320 -37.96 -12.27 11.52
N THR A 321 -38.28 -12.18 10.23
CA THR A 321 -37.65 -12.98 9.18
C THR A 321 -36.23 -12.51 8.88
N PHE A 322 -35.98 -11.20 9.01
CA PHE A 322 -34.70 -10.58 8.69
C PHE A 322 -33.66 -10.69 9.82
N LEU A 323 -34.08 -10.68 11.08
CA LEU A 323 -33.16 -10.78 12.23
C LEU A 323 -32.25 -12.04 12.20
N PRO A 324 -32.76 -13.26 11.93
CA PRO A 324 -31.92 -14.46 11.79
C PRO A 324 -30.94 -14.39 10.61
N VAL A 325 -31.37 -13.77 9.50
CA VAL A 325 -30.52 -13.56 8.31
C VAL A 325 -29.35 -12.65 8.69
N LEU A 326 -29.64 -11.50 9.31
CA LEU A 326 -28.63 -10.57 9.78
C LEU A 326 -27.69 -11.23 10.82
N GLN A 327 -28.21 -12.10 11.68
CA GLN A 327 -27.41 -12.86 12.65
C GLN A 327 -26.42 -13.82 11.96
N LYS A 328 -26.77 -14.41 10.82
CA LYS A 328 -25.87 -15.28 10.04
C LYS A 328 -24.83 -14.52 9.20
N THR A 329 -25.01 -13.23 8.94
CA THR A 329 -24.06 -12.44 8.12
C THR A 329 -22.74 -12.15 8.83
N GLN A 330 -21.64 -12.16 8.06
CA GLN A 330 -20.31 -11.74 8.50
C GLN A 330 -20.16 -10.21 8.47
N LEU A 331 -20.77 -9.53 9.45
CA LEU A 331 -20.65 -8.09 9.68
C LEU A 331 -19.84 -7.77 10.94
N ASN A 332 -19.22 -6.59 10.97
CA ASN A 332 -18.65 -6.04 12.21
C ASN A 332 -19.76 -5.92 13.27
N LYS A 333 -19.43 -6.26 14.52
CA LYS A 333 -20.41 -6.30 15.64
C LYS A 333 -21.16 -4.97 15.80
N THR A 334 -20.48 -3.84 15.64
CA THR A 334 -21.04 -2.49 15.77
C THR A 334 -22.08 -2.19 14.67
N HIS A 335 -21.72 -2.37 13.40
CA HIS A 335 -22.65 -2.17 12.29
C HIS A 335 -23.84 -3.13 12.38
N LYS A 336 -23.59 -4.38 12.79
CA LYS A 336 -24.63 -5.38 13.00
C LYS A 336 -25.63 -4.95 14.08
N GLN A 337 -25.15 -4.44 15.21
CA GLN A 337 -25.99 -3.91 16.28
C GLN A 337 -26.79 -2.68 15.84
N ALA A 338 -26.18 -1.74 15.11
CA ALA A 338 -26.86 -0.56 14.60
C ALA A 338 -28.00 -0.93 13.63
N ILE A 339 -27.76 -1.86 12.71
CA ILE A 339 -28.79 -2.37 11.80
C ILE A 339 -29.88 -3.12 12.59
N MET A 340 -29.52 -3.95 13.57
CA MET A 340 -30.50 -4.66 14.41
C MET A 340 -31.41 -3.69 15.17
N GLN A 341 -30.85 -2.65 15.79
CA GLN A 341 -31.62 -1.62 16.50
C GLN A 341 -32.57 -0.88 15.55
N LYS A 342 -32.09 -0.52 14.36
CA LYS A 342 -32.93 0.13 13.35
C LYS A 342 -34.05 -0.78 12.87
N VAL A 343 -33.80 -2.07 12.65
CA VAL A 343 -34.84 -3.06 12.29
C VAL A 343 -35.87 -3.21 13.41
N GLN A 344 -35.45 -3.23 14.68
CA GLN A 344 -36.34 -3.31 15.84
C GLN A 344 -37.24 -2.08 15.99
N SER A 345 -36.78 -0.89 15.56
CA SER A 345 -37.60 0.33 15.58
C SER A 345 -38.80 0.32 14.62
N TYR A 346 -38.91 -0.64 13.69
CA TYR A 346 -40.07 -0.78 12.82
C TYR A 346 -41.27 -1.49 13.49
N GLU A 347 -41.16 -1.87 14.77
CA GLU A 347 -42.27 -2.41 15.59
C GLU A 347 -43.06 -3.56 14.91
N GLY A 348 -42.37 -4.40 14.14
CA GLY A 348 -43.00 -5.54 13.44
C GLY A 348 -43.68 -5.20 12.11
N ARG A 349 -43.71 -3.92 11.70
CA ARG A 349 -44.23 -3.51 10.38
C ARG A 349 -43.39 -4.12 9.24
N PRO A 350 -44.02 -4.65 8.18
CA PRO A 350 -43.29 -5.12 7.00
C PRO A 350 -42.55 -3.95 6.35
N MET A 351 -41.23 -4.11 6.18
CA MET A 351 -40.38 -3.09 5.58
C MET A 351 -40.59 -3.07 4.06
N LEU A 352 -40.80 -1.89 3.48
CA LEU A 352 -40.83 -1.69 2.03
C LEU A 352 -39.41 -1.73 1.45
N ALA A 353 -39.28 -1.91 0.14
CA ALA A 353 -37.98 -2.04 -0.50
C ALA A 353 -37.05 -0.84 -0.31
N ASP A 354 -37.58 0.39 -0.35
CA ASP A 354 -36.80 1.61 -0.13
C ASP A 354 -36.34 1.74 1.32
N GLU A 355 -37.18 1.35 2.27
CA GLU A 355 -36.85 1.32 3.70
C GLU A 355 -35.77 0.26 3.97
N PHE A 356 -35.89 -0.92 3.36
CA PHE A 356 -34.91 -1.99 3.45
C PHE A 356 -33.54 -1.57 2.89
N GLN A 357 -33.51 -0.84 1.77
CA GLN A 357 -32.25 -0.32 1.21
C GLN A 357 -31.59 0.70 2.14
N LYS A 358 -32.36 1.59 2.78
CA LYS A 358 -31.87 2.59 3.75
C LYS A 358 -31.29 1.98 5.03
N LEU A 359 -31.51 0.69 5.29
CA LEU A 359 -30.84 -0.02 6.39
C LEU A 359 -29.33 -0.14 6.13
N PHE A 360 -28.93 -0.34 4.88
CA PHE A 360 -27.53 -0.53 4.52
C PHE A 360 -26.73 0.78 4.48
N ASP A 361 -27.40 1.93 4.50
CA ASP A 361 -26.74 3.23 4.66
C ASP A 361 -26.17 3.40 6.09
N GLU A 362 -26.64 2.63 7.07
CA GLU A 362 -26.03 2.59 8.41
C GLU A 362 -24.61 2.00 8.40
N VAL A 363 -24.25 1.23 7.36
CA VAL A 363 -22.88 0.72 7.18
C VAL A 363 -21.92 1.85 6.81
N ASP A 364 -22.42 2.91 6.17
CA ASP A 364 -21.60 4.06 5.76
C ASP A 364 -21.41 5.08 6.89
N LYS A 365 -22.27 5.05 7.93
CA LYS A 365 -22.10 5.88 9.11
C LYS A 365 -20.93 5.34 9.90
N GLY A 366 -19.78 6.01 9.82
CA GLY A 366 -18.61 5.67 10.62
C GLY A 366 -18.96 5.71 12.11
N LEU A 367 -19.26 4.55 12.70
CA LEU A 367 -19.54 4.44 14.13
C LEU A 367 -18.22 4.69 14.87
N ALA A 368 -18.12 5.85 15.51
CA ALA A 368 -17.04 6.13 16.44
C ALA A 368 -17.07 5.02 17.50
N LYS A 369 -15.98 4.25 17.58
CA LYS A 369 -15.84 3.17 18.55
C LYS A 369 -15.96 3.78 19.96
N GLU A 370 -16.99 3.40 20.70
CA GLU A 370 -17.13 3.80 22.10
C GLU A 370 -15.87 3.38 22.86
N ARG A 371 -15.28 4.34 23.56
CA ARG A 371 -14.03 4.14 24.30
C ARG A 371 -14.34 3.42 25.61
N PRO A 372 -13.45 2.55 26.10
CA PRO A 372 -13.65 1.90 27.38
C PRO A 372 -13.72 2.96 28.50
N LEU A 373 -14.52 2.66 29.52
CA LEU A 373 -14.66 3.51 30.70
C LEU A 373 -13.32 3.63 31.43
N LYS A 374 -13.03 4.84 31.94
CA LYS A 374 -11.84 5.10 32.75
C LYS A 374 -11.97 4.37 34.10
N PRO A 375 -10.85 3.91 34.70
CA PRO A 375 -10.88 3.31 36.04
C PRO A 375 -11.41 4.30 37.07
N GLN A 376 -12.18 3.83 38.05
CA GLN A 376 -12.67 4.64 39.17
C GLN A 376 -11.83 4.35 40.41
N TYR A 377 -11.25 5.40 40.99
CA TYR A 377 -10.46 5.30 42.23
C TYR A 377 -11.28 5.80 43.41
N GLN A 378 -11.19 5.12 44.56
CA GLN A 378 -11.94 5.49 45.78
C GLN A 378 -11.32 6.68 46.53
N SER A 379 -9.99 6.80 46.52
CA SER A 379 -9.30 7.87 47.24
C SER A 379 -9.32 9.19 46.46
N PRO A 380 -9.51 10.34 47.14
CA PRO A 380 -9.54 11.66 46.48
C PRO A 380 -8.22 12.01 45.78
N PHE A 381 -7.09 11.59 46.35
CA PHE A 381 -5.76 11.83 45.77
C PHE A 381 -5.60 11.20 44.37
N LEU A 382 -5.99 9.94 44.22
CA LEU A 382 -5.90 9.22 42.93
C LEU A 382 -6.89 9.79 41.90
N GLN A 383 -8.03 10.33 42.31
CA GLN A 383 -8.96 11.03 41.42
C GLN A 383 -8.37 12.35 40.90
N THR A 384 -7.70 13.12 41.78
CA THR A 384 -6.97 14.33 41.36
C THR A 384 -5.83 13.99 40.40
N ALA A 385 -5.04 12.95 40.69
CA ALA A 385 -3.98 12.48 39.81
C ALA A 385 -4.53 12.04 38.44
N GLN A 386 -5.63 11.29 38.42
CA GLN A 386 -6.30 10.89 37.18
C GLN A 386 -6.79 12.10 36.37
N PHE A 387 -7.29 13.14 37.03
CA PHE A 387 -7.70 14.37 36.35
C PHE A 387 -6.51 15.09 35.69
N ILE A 388 -5.39 15.21 36.41
CA ILE A 388 -4.17 15.87 35.91
C ILE A 388 -3.58 15.11 34.71
N PHE A 389 -3.37 13.80 34.84
CA PHE A 389 -2.73 12.99 33.79
C PHE A 389 -3.65 12.69 32.61
N SER A 390 -4.96 12.88 32.76
CA SER A 390 -5.91 12.83 31.65
C SER A 390 -6.06 14.19 30.94
N HIS A 391 -5.42 15.25 31.41
CA HIS A 391 -5.57 16.58 30.84
C HIS A 391 -4.77 16.72 29.53
N HIS A 392 -5.33 17.41 28.55
CA HIS A 392 -4.71 17.63 27.22
C HIS A 392 -3.36 18.37 27.27
N TYR A 393 -3.10 19.13 28.34
CA TYR A 393 -1.80 19.78 28.57
C TYR A 393 -0.68 18.78 28.87
N PHE A 394 -1.01 17.61 29.42
CA PHE A 394 -0.03 16.56 29.66
C PHE A 394 0.55 16.03 28.35
N ASP A 395 -0.29 15.90 27.31
CA ASP A 395 0.16 15.53 25.97
C ASP A 395 1.02 16.64 25.33
N TYR A 396 0.68 17.91 25.53
CA TYR A 396 1.53 19.02 25.09
C TYR A 396 2.89 19.05 25.78
N LEU A 397 2.95 18.72 27.08
CA LEU A 397 4.21 18.60 27.81
C LEU A 397 5.07 17.47 27.24
N GLY A 398 4.47 16.30 26.98
CA GLY A 398 5.17 15.19 26.31
C GLY A 398 5.75 15.59 24.96
N ASN A 399 4.96 16.31 24.14
CA ASN A 399 5.43 16.83 22.86
C ASN A 399 6.58 17.84 23.00
N LEU A 400 6.55 18.70 24.01
CA LEU A 400 7.63 19.66 24.28
C LEU A 400 8.92 18.95 24.70
N VAL A 401 8.82 17.94 25.56
CA VAL A 401 9.98 17.12 25.96
C VAL A 401 10.54 16.34 24.77
N ALA A 402 9.69 15.76 23.92
CA ALA A 402 10.11 15.11 22.69
C ALA A 402 10.84 16.05 21.72
N LEU A 403 10.36 17.30 21.58
CA LEU A 403 11.05 18.33 20.82
C LEU A 403 12.42 18.68 21.44
N GLY A 404 12.49 18.81 22.76
CA GLY A 404 13.74 19.05 23.48
C GLY A 404 14.76 17.93 23.29
N ASN A 405 14.30 16.68 23.33
CA ASN A 405 15.14 15.51 23.04
C ASN A 405 15.66 15.53 21.60
N LEU A 406 14.79 15.76 20.62
CA LEU A 406 15.18 15.87 19.21
C LEU A 406 16.22 17.00 18.99
N LEU A 407 16.00 18.17 19.58
CA LEU A 407 16.94 19.28 19.51
C LEU A 407 18.29 18.93 20.16
N SER A 408 18.28 18.22 21.29
CA SER A 408 19.51 17.77 21.96
C SER A 408 20.30 16.85 21.04
N ILE A 409 19.66 15.82 20.48
CA ILE A 409 20.30 14.89 19.52
C ILE A 409 20.82 15.66 18.29
N CYS A 410 20.07 16.60 17.74
CA CYS A 410 20.53 17.40 16.60
C CYS A 410 21.78 18.23 16.92
N VAL A 411 21.82 18.86 18.10
CA VAL A 411 22.99 19.67 18.52
C VAL A 411 24.21 18.78 18.70
N PHE A 412 24.09 17.67 19.43
CA PHE A 412 25.22 16.75 19.64
C PHE A 412 25.69 16.08 18.35
N LEU A 413 24.78 15.67 17.46
CA LEU A 413 25.16 15.10 16.15
C LEU A 413 25.99 16.08 15.30
N VAL A 414 25.70 17.38 15.38
CA VAL A 414 26.46 18.43 14.68
C VAL A 414 27.78 18.74 15.38
N LEU A 415 27.81 18.76 16.72
CA LEU A 415 29.06 18.96 17.46
C LEU A 415 30.04 17.81 17.25
N ASP A 416 29.54 16.57 17.16
CA ASP A 416 30.33 15.35 17.01
C ASP A 416 30.58 14.95 15.55
N SER A 417 30.10 15.73 14.58
CA SER A 417 30.22 15.38 13.15
C SER A 417 31.67 15.31 12.68
N ASP A 418 32.51 16.18 13.24
CA ASP A 418 33.91 16.35 12.83
C ASP A 418 34.87 15.59 13.77
N LEU A 419 34.35 15.02 14.87
CA LEU A 419 35.12 14.26 15.85
C LEU A 419 35.13 12.76 15.52
N LEU A 420 36.32 12.16 15.63
CA LEU A 420 36.49 10.71 15.54
C LEU A 420 35.74 10.02 16.70
N PRO A 421 35.20 8.79 16.51
CA PRO A 421 34.43 8.11 17.55
C PRO A 421 35.15 7.92 18.90
N GLY A 422 36.49 7.96 18.93
CA GLY A 422 37.26 7.86 20.17
C GLY A 422 37.48 9.18 20.90
N GLU A 423 37.15 10.32 20.28
CA GLU A 423 37.36 11.68 20.82
C GLU A 423 36.05 12.36 21.24
N ARG A 424 34.90 11.69 21.05
CA ARG A 424 33.58 12.21 21.42
C ARG A 424 33.38 12.16 22.92
N ASP A 425 32.87 13.26 23.48
CA ASP A 425 32.46 13.34 24.89
C ASP A 425 30.96 13.05 25.03
N ASP A 426 30.62 11.75 25.02
CA ASP A 426 29.23 11.28 25.09
C ASP A 426 28.63 11.35 26.51
N PHE A 427 29.32 11.96 27.48
CA PHE A 427 28.89 12.01 28.89
C PHE A 427 27.55 12.71 29.05
N VAL A 428 27.44 13.92 28.49
CA VAL A 428 26.23 14.75 28.62
C VAL A 428 25.06 14.12 27.86
N LEU A 429 25.34 13.54 26.68
CA LEU A 429 24.34 12.86 25.86
C LEU A 429 23.73 11.66 26.60
N GLY A 430 24.57 10.80 27.21
CA GLY A 430 24.07 9.65 27.98
C GLY A 430 23.21 10.05 29.19
N ILE A 431 23.55 11.14 29.88
CA ILE A 431 22.73 11.65 31.00
C ILE A 431 21.38 12.17 30.49
N LEU A 432 21.40 12.94 29.40
CA LEU A 432 20.17 13.47 28.80
C LEU A 432 19.26 12.34 28.30
N ASP A 433 19.82 11.32 27.64
CA ASP A 433 19.09 10.16 27.17
C ASP A 433 18.41 9.43 28.33
N TYR A 434 19.12 9.20 29.44
CA TYR A 434 18.53 8.62 30.65
C TYR A 434 17.36 9.45 31.19
N ILE A 435 17.53 10.78 31.27
CA ILE A 435 16.48 11.68 31.76
C ILE A 435 15.24 11.63 30.85
N PHE A 436 15.42 11.66 29.54
CA PHE A 436 14.31 11.60 28.58
C PHE A 436 13.59 10.25 28.61
N ILE A 437 14.33 9.14 28.65
CA ILE A 437 13.72 7.79 28.73
C ILE A 437 12.97 7.61 30.04
N LEU A 438 13.52 8.10 31.16
CA LEU A 438 12.82 8.08 32.45
C LEU A 438 11.53 8.90 32.39
N TYR A 439 11.56 10.07 31.75
CA TYR A 439 10.36 10.88 31.54
C TYR A 439 9.31 10.11 30.72
N TYR A 440 9.68 9.48 29.60
CA TYR A 440 8.75 8.70 28.78
C TYR A 440 8.17 7.50 29.52
N LEU A 441 8.98 6.82 30.35
CA LEU A 441 8.51 5.73 31.21
C LEU A 441 7.47 6.24 32.22
N LEU A 442 7.74 7.36 32.87
CA LEU A 442 6.80 7.97 33.81
C LEU A 442 5.51 8.42 33.10
N GLU A 443 5.63 9.03 31.92
CA GLU A 443 4.49 9.43 31.09
C GLU A 443 3.61 8.21 30.74
N LEU A 444 4.22 7.12 30.29
CA LEU A 444 3.56 5.85 30.00
C LEU A 444 2.83 5.30 31.23
N LEU A 445 3.51 5.21 32.37
CA LEU A 445 2.94 4.71 33.63
C LEU A 445 1.76 5.57 34.09
N PHE A 446 1.89 6.90 34.04
CA PHE A 446 0.84 7.82 34.42
C PHE A 446 -0.36 7.78 33.47
N LYS A 447 -0.15 7.65 32.16
CA LYS A 447 -1.24 7.48 31.18
C LYS A 447 -1.97 6.15 31.35
N VAL A 448 -1.24 5.05 31.58
CA VAL A 448 -1.84 3.73 31.87
C VAL A 448 -2.62 3.78 33.19
N PHE A 449 -2.10 4.47 34.21
CA PHE A 449 -2.81 4.70 35.46
C PHE A 449 -4.10 5.53 35.27
N ALA A 450 -4.05 6.61 34.49
CA ALA A 450 -5.19 7.52 34.32
C ALA A 450 -6.32 6.94 33.44
N LEU A 451 -5.95 6.28 32.34
CA LEU A 451 -6.89 5.75 31.34
C LEU A 451 -7.22 4.26 31.54
N GLY A 452 -6.41 3.54 32.30
CA GLY A 452 -6.41 2.08 32.36
C GLY A 452 -5.75 1.47 31.12
N LEU A 453 -5.27 0.23 31.26
CA LEU A 453 -4.66 -0.52 30.14
C LEU A 453 -5.55 -0.63 28.88
N PRO A 454 -6.87 -0.95 28.97
CA PRO A 454 -7.72 -0.96 27.78
C PRO A 454 -7.96 0.43 27.20
N GLY A 455 -8.00 1.47 28.03
CA GLY A 455 -8.12 2.87 27.60
C GLY A 455 -6.89 3.35 26.85
N TYR A 456 -5.70 3.04 27.37
CA TYR A 456 -4.43 3.36 26.74
C TYR A 456 -4.29 2.71 25.35
N LEU A 457 -4.55 1.39 25.25
CA LEU A 457 -4.48 0.64 24.00
C LEU A 457 -5.54 1.04 22.96
N SER A 458 -6.57 1.80 23.36
CA SER A 458 -7.58 2.30 22.43
C SER A 458 -7.06 3.44 21.54
N TYR A 459 -6.01 4.15 21.96
CA TYR A 459 -5.40 5.24 21.22
C TYR A 459 -4.17 4.75 20.45
N HIS A 460 -4.21 4.84 19.11
CA HIS A 460 -3.10 4.39 18.28
C HIS A 460 -1.80 5.18 18.51
N SER A 461 -1.87 6.48 18.83
CA SER A 461 -0.70 7.29 19.21
C SER A 461 -0.02 6.71 20.46
N ASN A 462 -0.81 6.48 21.51
CA ASN A 462 -0.31 5.91 22.76
C ASN A 462 0.30 4.51 22.55
N VAL A 463 -0.29 3.67 21.69
CA VAL A 463 0.31 2.35 21.38
C VAL A 463 1.69 2.51 20.74
N PHE A 464 1.86 3.47 19.84
CA PHE A 464 3.15 3.78 19.22
C PHE A 464 4.15 4.32 20.26
N ASP A 465 3.76 5.31 21.06
CA ASP A 465 4.62 5.94 22.07
C ASP A 465 5.06 4.94 23.13
N GLY A 466 4.14 4.08 23.59
CA GLY A 466 4.43 3.01 24.54
C GLY A 466 5.38 1.96 23.98
N LEU A 467 5.20 1.55 22.72
CA LEU A 467 6.12 0.61 22.06
C LEU A 467 7.53 1.21 21.93
N LEU A 468 7.62 2.48 21.49
CA LEU A 468 8.88 3.19 21.35
C LEU A 468 9.59 3.31 22.71
N THR A 469 8.85 3.70 23.75
CA THR A 469 9.37 3.80 25.13
C THR A 469 9.94 2.46 25.62
N ILE A 470 9.26 1.34 25.34
CA ILE A 470 9.75 0.01 25.73
C ILE A 470 11.03 -0.35 24.96
N ILE A 471 11.10 -0.07 23.66
CA ILE A 471 12.30 -0.33 22.85
C ILE A 471 13.47 0.52 23.36
N LEU A 472 13.25 1.81 23.63
CA LEU A 472 14.27 2.71 24.17
C LEU A 472 14.75 2.25 25.55
N LEU A 473 13.84 1.88 26.44
CA LEU A 473 14.18 1.38 27.78
C LEU A 473 15.01 0.08 27.69
N VAL A 474 14.64 -0.86 26.81
CA VAL A 474 15.41 -2.10 26.61
C VAL A 474 16.79 -1.79 26.04
N SER A 475 16.89 -0.88 25.08
CA SER A 475 18.17 -0.45 24.51
C SER A 475 19.05 0.17 25.60
N GLU A 476 18.51 1.07 26.42
CA GLU A 476 19.24 1.74 27.49
C GLU A 476 19.69 0.78 28.58
N ILE A 477 18.82 -0.15 29.02
CA ILE A 477 19.21 -1.19 29.98
C ILE A 477 20.32 -2.08 29.40
N CYS A 478 20.26 -2.43 28.10
CA CYS A 478 21.34 -3.18 27.45
C CYS A 478 22.66 -2.37 27.45
N THR A 479 22.60 -1.09 27.12
CA THR A 479 23.75 -0.17 27.14
C THR A 479 24.35 -0.07 28.54
N LEU A 480 23.52 0.14 29.57
CA LEU A 480 23.93 0.18 30.97
C LEU A 480 24.52 -1.14 31.46
N ALA A 481 23.97 -2.28 31.03
CA ALA A 481 24.45 -3.60 31.42
C ALA A 481 25.84 -3.91 30.82
N VAL A 482 26.09 -3.49 29.58
CA VAL A 482 27.36 -3.73 28.88
C VAL A 482 28.46 -2.80 29.40
N TYR A 483 28.15 -1.51 29.57
CA TYR A 483 29.20 -0.51 29.79
C TYR A 483 29.32 -0.01 31.24
N ARG A 484 28.33 -0.30 32.11
CA ARG A 484 28.16 0.19 33.50
C ARG A 484 28.20 1.71 33.63
N LEU A 485 27.48 2.28 34.60
CA LEU A 485 27.68 3.68 34.97
C LEU A 485 28.86 3.77 35.96
N PRO A 486 29.86 4.64 35.72
CA PRO A 486 30.09 5.49 34.54
C PRO A 486 30.68 4.71 33.36
N HIS A 487 30.23 5.00 32.12
CA HIS A 487 30.67 4.29 30.91
C HIS A 487 32.20 4.26 30.81
N SER A 488 32.80 3.12 30.48
CA SER A 488 34.27 2.99 30.38
C SER A 488 34.93 3.92 29.34
N GLY A 489 34.17 4.51 28.41
CA GLY A 489 34.64 5.57 27.52
C GLY A 489 34.85 6.94 28.20
N TRP A 490 34.28 7.15 29.38
CA TRP A 490 34.40 8.41 30.14
C TRP A 490 35.79 8.60 30.79
N TYR A 491 36.60 7.54 30.87
CA TYR A 491 37.90 7.57 31.55
C TYR A 491 39.11 7.92 30.66
N VAL A 492 38.98 7.86 29.32
CA VAL A 492 40.13 8.06 28.43
C VAL A 492 40.69 9.50 28.52
N ILE A 493 39.87 10.47 28.92
CA ILE A 493 40.30 11.86 29.10
C ILE A 493 40.81 12.14 30.53
N ALA A 494 40.32 11.42 31.55
CA ALA A 494 40.76 11.61 32.93
C ALA A 494 42.22 11.19 33.14
N GLU A 495 42.70 10.15 32.44
CA GLU A 495 44.10 9.73 32.48
C GLU A 495 45.05 10.69 31.74
N ASN A 496 44.59 11.32 30.65
CA ASN A 496 45.40 12.27 29.88
C ASN A 496 45.50 13.67 30.54
N LEU A 497 44.48 14.11 31.31
CA LEU A 497 44.60 15.33 32.13
C LEU A 497 45.45 15.11 33.38
N GLY A 498 45.43 13.90 33.96
CA GLY A 498 46.26 13.56 35.12
C GLY A 498 47.76 13.48 34.81
N THR A 499 48.13 13.15 33.57
CA THR A 499 49.53 13.03 33.14
C THR A 499 50.14 14.36 32.68
N GLN A 500 49.34 15.35 32.23
CA GLN A 500 49.86 16.69 31.90
C GLN A 500 49.99 17.66 33.09
N LEU A 501 49.32 17.39 34.22
CA LEU A 501 49.50 18.16 35.46
C LEU A 501 50.56 17.56 36.40
N GLY A 502 51.21 16.46 35.97
CA GLY A 502 52.24 15.73 36.70
C GLY A 502 53.60 15.63 35.99
N GLN A 503 53.87 16.48 34.99
CA GLN A 503 55.19 16.66 34.38
C GLN A 503 55.66 18.11 34.47
#